data_AF-A0A7C1YM26-F1
#
_entry.id   AF-A0A7C1YM26-F1
#
_cell.length_a   1.000
_cell.length_b   1.000
_cell.length_c   1.000
_cell.angle_alpha   90.00
_cell.angle_beta   90.00
_cell.angle_gamma   90.00
#
_symmetry.space_group_name_H-M   'P 1'
#
loop_
_entity.id
_entity.type
_entity.pdbx_description
1 polymer ?
#
loop_
_entity_poly.entity_id
_entity_poly.type
_entity_poly.pdbx_seq_one_letter_code
_entity_poly.pdbx_strand_id
1 'polypeptide(L)'
;MSKKTIYYRVIDDCEDSYYELKTSWDIDEDPDYIAQEAADDYYSSHDGWESDWPLTIALHEHEDGPEKTRMIVDMEALPNFTARHIET
;
A
#
# COMPACT_ATOMS: atom_id res chain seq x y z
N MET A 1 1.28 -16.41 13.95
CA MET A 1 0.38 -15.30 14.36
C MET A 1 -0.93 -15.48 13.62
N SER A 2 -2.08 -15.17 14.24
CA SER A 2 -3.37 -15.20 13.53
C SER A 2 -3.48 -13.96 12.66
N LYS A 3 -3.93 -14.11 11.41
CA LYS A 3 -4.23 -12.94 10.58
C LYS A 3 -5.44 -12.20 11.13
N LYS A 4 -5.41 -10.87 11.09
CA LYS A 4 -6.50 -9.94 11.37
C LYS A 4 -6.92 -9.29 10.06
N THR A 5 -8.18 -8.88 9.99
CA THR A 5 -8.69 -8.06 8.89
C THR A 5 -8.65 -6.60 9.32
N ILE A 6 -8.08 -5.75 8.46
CA ILE A 6 -8.12 -4.30 8.57
C ILE A 6 -8.61 -3.72 7.24
N TYR A 7 -8.90 -2.43 7.22
CA TYR A 7 -9.33 -1.72 6.02
C TYR A 7 -8.41 -0.55 5.74
N TYR A 8 -8.18 -0.26 4.46
CA TYR A 8 -7.39 0.89 4.05
C TYR A 8 -8.07 1.69 2.93
N ARG A 9 -7.69 2.96 2.82
CA ARG A 9 -8.10 3.87 1.74
C ARG A 9 -6.86 4.46 1.09
N VAL A 10 -6.94 4.71 -0.21
CA VAL A 10 -5.90 5.44 -0.97
C VAL A 10 -6.42 6.84 -1.23
N ILE A 11 -5.94 7.81 -0.44
CA ILE A 11 -6.50 9.16 -0.40
C ILE A 11 -6.27 9.92 -1.70
N ASP A 12 -5.15 9.68 -2.37
CA ASP A 12 -4.76 10.43 -3.57
C ASP A 12 -5.49 9.99 -4.85
N ASP A 13 -6.11 8.80 -4.85
CA ASP A 13 -6.70 8.19 -6.04
C ASP A 13 -8.23 8.07 -5.92
N CYS A 14 -8.70 7.37 -4.89
CA CYS A 14 -10.12 7.20 -4.63
C CYS A 14 -10.38 7.17 -3.13
N GLU A 15 -10.57 8.36 -2.54
CA GLU A 15 -10.80 8.45 -1.11
C GLU A 15 -12.08 7.70 -0.68
N ASP A 16 -13.12 7.63 -1.49
CA ASP A 16 -14.39 7.00 -1.07
C ASP A 16 -14.35 5.46 -0.99
N SER A 17 -13.26 4.83 -1.45
CA SER A 17 -13.14 3.37 -1.51
C SER A 17 -12.37 2.80 -0.32
N TYR A 18 -12.93 1.74 0.26
CA TYR A 18 -12.32 0.95 1.31
C TYR A 18 -11.91 -0.42 0.78
N TYR A 19 -10.68 -0.82 1.08
CA TYR A 19 -10.10 -2.08 0.65
C TYR A 19 -9.81 -2.96 1.86
N GLU A 20 -10.19 -4.24 1.79
CA GLU A 20 -9.96 -5.22 2.85
C GLU A 20 -8.52 -5.77 2.76
N LEU A 21 -7.76 -5.72 3.86
CA LEU A 21 -6.43 -6.32 3.95
C LEU A 21 -6.33 -7.32 5.11
N LYS A 22 -5.75 -8.50 4.83
CA LYS A 22 -5.48 -9.54 5.85
C LYS A 22 -4.02 -9.55 6.26
N THR A 23 -3.73 -8.91 7.39
CA THR A 23 -2.38 -8.75 7.93
C THR A 23 -2.15 -9.57 9.21
N SER A 24 -0.89 -9.84 9.56
CA SER A 24 -0.54 -10.43 10.88
C SER A 24 -0.07 -9.39 11.89
N TRP A 25 0.10 -8.14 11.45
CA TRP A 25 0.58 -7.02 12.25
C TRP A 25 -0.55 -6.40 13.08
N ASP A 26 -0.17 -5.68 14.12
CA ASP A 26 -1.11 -4.93 14.93
C ASP A 26 -1.13 -3.45 14.50
N ILE A 27 -2.32 -2.89 14.31
CA ILE A 27 -2.46 -1.52 13.78
C ILE A 27 -1.99 -0.44 14.76
N ASP A 28 -2.00 -0.73 16.07
CA ASP A 28 -1.56 0.22 17.08
C ASP A 28 -0.04 0.08 17.36
N GLU A 29 0.57 -1.08 17.04
CA GLU A 29 2.01 -1.35 17.27
C GLU A 29 2.87 -1.19 16.01
N ASP A 30 2.39 -1.67 14.86
CA ASP A 30 3.14 -1.88 13.61
C ASP A 30 2.44 -1.28 12.36
N PRO A 31 1.89 -0.05 12.40
CA PRO A 31 1.10 0.48 11.29
C PRO A 31 1.90 0.72 9.99
N ASP A 32 3.23 0.89 10.07
CA ASP A 32 4.10 1.07 8.92
C ASP A 32 4.23 -0.20 8.08
N TYR A 33 4.31 -1.36 8.72
CA TYR A 33 4.28 -2.65 8.01
C TYR A 33 2.92 -2.89 7.35
N ILE A 34 1.83 -2.49 8.00
CA ILE A 34 0.47 -2.60 7.42
C ILE A 34 0.33 -1.67 6.22
N ALA A 35 0.83 -0.44 6.30
CA ALA A 35 0.77 0.51 5.18
C ALA A 35 1.57 0.00 3.97
N GLN A 36 2.71 -0.67 4.19
CA GLN A 36 3.48 -1.31 3.12
C GLN A 36 2.71 -2.50 2.49
N GLU A 37 2.08 -3.35 3.31
CA GLU A 37 1.23 -4.44 2.79
C GLU A 37 0.01 -3.91 2.03
N ALA A 38 -0.61 -2.82 2.50
CA ALA A 38 -1.71 -2.15 1.82
C ALA A 38 -1.28 -1.56 0.46
N ALA A 39 -0.09 -0.95 0.41
CA ALA A 39 0.49 -0.45 -0.83
C ALA A 39 0.74 -1.57 -1.86
N ASP A 40 1.31 -2.71 -1.42
CA ASP A 40 1.55 -3.88 -2.28
C ASP A 40 0.24 -4.50 -2.80
N ASP A 41 -0.77 -4.61 -1.92
CA ASP A 41 -2.11 -5.08 -2.27
C ASP A 41 -2.77 -4.14 -3.28
N TYR A 42 -2.73 -2.82 -3.06
CA TYR A 42 -3.27 -1.82 -3.97
C TYR A 42 -2.60 -1.87 -5.35
N TYR A 43 -1.27 -1.91 -5.36
CA TYR A 43 -0.46 -2.04 -6.57
C TYR A 43 -0.86 -3.27 -7.39
N SER A 44 -1.04 -4.41 -6.71
CA SER A 44 -1.25 -5.71 -7.36
C SER A 44 -2.70 -5.97 -7.77
N SER A 45 -3.67 -5.41 -7.05
CA SER A 45 -5.09 -5.80 -7.12
C SER A 45 -6.03 -4.68 -7.55
N HIS A 46 -5.60 -3.41 -7.47
CA HIS A 46 -6.49 -2.25 -7.56
C HIS A 46 -5.97 -1.17 -8.51
N ASP A 47 -5.32 -1.59 -9.60
CA ASP A 47 -4.71 -0.70 -10.61
C ASP A 47 -3.66 0.28 -10.06
N GLY A 48 -3.18 0.05 -8.84
CA GLY A 48 -2.14 0.89 -8.21
C GLY A 48 -0.81 0.89 -8.95
N TRP A 49 -0.62 -0.02 -9.91
CA TRP A 49 0.52 -0.02 -10.82
C TRP A 49 0.53 1.17 -11.80
N GLU A 50 -0.62 1.80 -12.05
CA GLU A 50 -0.76 3.03 -12.86
C GLU A 50 -0.78 4.31 -12.01
N SER A 51 -0.88 4.21 -10.68
CA SER A 51 -1.01 5.37 -9.81
C SER A 51 0.29 6.18 -9.70
N ASP A 52 0.15 7.47 -9.38
CA ASP A 52 1.25 8.40 -9.17
C ASP A 52 1.80 8.29 -7.73
N TRP A 53 2.78 7.41 -7.52
CA TRP A 53 3.47 7.25 -6.23
C TRP A 53 4.35 8.46 -5.88
N PRO A 54 4.49 8.84 -4.59
CA PRO A 54 4.01 8.13 -3.41
C PRO A 54 2.51 8.28 -3.15
N LEU A 55 1.93 7.30 -2.46
CA LEU A 55 0.51 7.30 -2.10
C LEU A 55 0.32 7.51 -0.59
N THR A 56 -0.75 8.23 -0.26
CA THR A 56 -1.21 8.43 1.11
C THR A 56 -2.25 7.36 1.45
N ILE A 57 -1.89 6.46 2.35
CA ILE A 57 -2.73 5.36 2.80
C ILE A 57 -3.28 5.67 4.19
N ALA A 58 -4.60 5.64 4.34
CA ALA A 58 -5.29 5.73 5.62
C ALA A 58 -5.70 4.33 6.09
N LEU A 59 -5.45 4.00 7.36
CA LEU A 59 -5.73 2.68 7.95
C LEU A 59 -6.88 2.75 8.95
N HIS A 60 -7.73 1.72 8.93
CA HIS A 60 -8.94 1.59 9.72
C HIS A 60 -9.07 0.17 10.28
N GLU A 61 -9.60 0.01 11.50
CA GLU A 61 -9.93 -1.33 12.04
C GLU A 61 -11.18 -1.94 11.37
N HIS A 62 -12.08 -1.10 10.85
CA HIS A 62 -13.37 -1.48 10.27
C HIS A 62 -13.66 -0.65 9.02
N GLU A 63 -14.45 -1.19 8.09
CA GLU A 63 -14.75 -0.59 6.76
C GLU A 63 -15.24 0.86 6.86
N ASP A 64 -16.13 1.21 7.77
CA ASP A 64 -16.57 2.60 7.99
C ASP A 64 -16.11 3.15 9.36
N GLY A 65 -15.05 2.56 9.92
CA GLY A 65 -14.51 2.93 11.22
C GLY A 65 -13.75 4.26 11.19
N PRO A 66 -13.50 4.88 12.36
CA PRO A 66 -12.63 6.04 12.42
C PRO A 66 -11.23 5.70 11.87
N GLU A 67 -10.62 6.66 11.18
CA GLU A 67 -9.21 6.56 10.77
C GLU A 67 -8.35 6.39 12.01
N LYS A 68 -7.48 5.38 12.00
CA LYS A 68 -6.51 5.14 13.08
C LYS A 68 -5.22 5.90 12.84
N THR A 69 -4.74 5.87 11.62
CA THR A 69 -3.52 6.56 11.20
C THR A 69 -3.48 6.71 9.69
N ARG A 70 -2.56 7.55 9.22
CA ARG A 70 -2.32 7.83 7.82
C ARG A 70 -0.82 7.89 7.56
N MET A 71 -0.39 7.30 6.45
CA MET A 71 1.01 7.16 6.09
C MET A 71 1.23 7.47 4.62
N ILE A 72 2.37 8.09 4.31
CA ILE A 72 2.84 8.23 2.93
C ILE A 72 3.73 7.03 2.67
N VAL A 73 3.44 6.29 1.59
CA VAL A 73 4.20 5.13 1.16
C VAL A 73 4.83 5.43 -0.19
N ASP A 74 6.16 5.45 -0.21
CA ASP A 74 6.95 5.56 -1.42
C ASP A 74 7.10 4.20 -2.11
N MET A 75 7.07 4.21 -3.45
CA MET A 75 7.44 3.04 -4.24
C MET A 75 8.89 3.21 -4.73
N GLU A 76 9.80 2.39 -4.21
CA GLU A 76 11.19 2.40 -4.65
C GLU A 76 11.38 1.62 -5.95
N ALA A 77 11.95 2.27 -6.97
CA ALA A 77 12.41 1.57 -8.16
C ALA A 77 13.78 0.91 -7.90
N LEU A 78 13.85 -0.42 -8.05
CA LEU A 78 15.13 -1.15 -8.04
C LEU A 78 15.98 -0.83 -9.28
N PRO A 79 17.31 -1.04 -9.23
CA PRO A 79 18.18 -0.72 -10.36
C PRO A 79 17.82 -1.57 -11.59
N ASN A 80 17.49 -0.88 -12.69
CA ASN A 80 17.19 -1.48 -13.99
C ASN A 80 18.41 -1.37 -14.91
N PHE A 81 18.82 -2.47 -15.53
CA PHE A 81 20.01 -2.52 -16.38
C PHE A 81 19.64 -2.99 -17.80
N THR A 82 20.16 -2.29 -18.80
CA THR A 82 20.00 -2.64 -20.22
C THR A 82 21.35 -2.77 -20.89
N ALA A 83 21.54 -3.78 -21.74
CA ALA A 83 22.77 -3.97 -22.51
C ALA A 83 22.61 -3.49 -23.96
N ARG A 84 23.73 -3.15 -24.62
CA ARG A 84 23.80 -2.88 -26.06
C ARG A 84 25.04 -3.52 -26.68
N HIS A 85 24.95 -3.82 -27.98
CA HIS A 85 26.06 -4.41 -28.72
C HIS A 85 27.19 -3.39 -28.97
N ILE A 86 28.45 -3.83 -28.90
CA ILE A 86 29.60 -3.09 -29.41
C ILE A 86 29.98 -3.76 -30.72
N GLU A 87 29.89 -3.02 -31.83
CA GLU A 87 30.45 -3.49 -33.10
C GLU A 87 31.98 -3.52 -32.97
N THR A 88 32.55 -4.72 -33.14
CA THR A 88 34.01 -4.97 -33.19
C THR A 88 34.50 -5.10 -34.61
#